data_AF-A0A939CAE6-F1
#
_entry.id   AF-A0A939CAE6-F1
#
_cell.length_a   1.000
_cell.length_b   1.000
_cell.length_c   1.000
_cell.angle_alpha   90.00
_cell.angle_beta   90.00
_cell.angle_gamma   90.00
#
_symmetry.space_group_name_H-M   'P 1'
#
loop_
_entity.id
_entity.type
_entity.pdbx_description
1 polymer ?
#
loop_
_entity_poly.entity_id
_entity_poly.type
_entity_poly.pdbx_seq_one_letter_code
_entity_poly.pdbx_strand_id
1 'polypeptide(L)'
;MLKLGTGDVLTDPESDIRTWLDATLFADGELKIGFAKADAAGREVLAAGKLCSNAKYNAIQTTPWASFDKSVKAVTIAADASRLANVNLNYWFYGYSALASVSGMANLRGVARMDHTFNSCSALAELDLRGMSSAALASMAYTFGACTSLAKILVDADWELLKGMHGLVHVLQPQGHRGRQRHGLRLQADDVRDVPNRPRGAGGILHCRVAA
;
A
#
# COMPACT_ATOMS: atom_id res chain seq x y z
N MET A 1 22.45 -9.19 -0.66
CA MET A 1 23.16 -8.62 0.50
C MET A 1 22.88 -7.13 0.55
N LEU A 2 22.48 -6.63 1.73
CA LEU A 2 22.34 -5.20 2.03
C LEU A 2 23.68 -4.48 1.78
N LYS A 3 23.81 -3.77 0.66
CA LYS A 3 24.96 -2.88 0.46
C LYS A 3 24.57 -1.48 0.88
N LEU A 4 25.10 -1.07 2.03
CA LEU A 4 25.08 0.29 2.52
C LEU A 4 26.25 1.02 1.86
N GLY A 5 25.96 1.91 0.93
CA GLY A 5 26.97 2.69 0.22
C GLY A 5 26.35 3.50 -0.92
N THR A 6 27.00 4.61 -1.26
CA THR A 6 26.56 5.58 -2.28
C THR A 6 26.35 4.88 -3.63
N GLY A 7 25.10 4.71 -4.03
CA GLY A 7 24.71 4.15 -5.34
C GLY A 7 23.42 3.32 -5.37
N ASP A 8 23.08 2.60 -4.28
CA ASP A 8 21.96 1.64 -4.27
C ASP A 8 20.99 1.90 -3.08
N VAL A 9 20.20 2.98 -3.19
CA VAL A 9 19.66 3.73 -2.05
C VAL A 9 18.71 2.93 -1.13
N LEU A 10 19.02 3.00 0.17
CA LEU A 10 18.26 2.49 1.30
C LEU A 10 18.17 3.51 2.46
N THR A 11 18.26 4.83 2.23
CA THR A 11 17.85 5.89 3.17
C THR A 11 17.74 7.27 2.50
N ASP A 12 16.96 8.17 3.11
CA ASP A 12 17.09 9.61 2.93
C ASP A 12 18.31 10.10 3.72
N PRO A 13 19.34 10.71 3.09
CA PRO A 13 20.54 11.17 3.79
C PRO A 13 20.27 12.15 4.91
N GLU A 14 19.17 12.91 4.83
CA GLU A 14 18.78 13.91 5.84
C GLU A 14 17.99 13.27 7.02
N SER A 15 17.72 11.96 6.99
CA SER A 15 16.81 11.27 7.94
C SER A 15 17.19 9.80 8.24
N ASP A 16 18.48 9.43 8.20
CA ASP A 16 18.93 8.04 8.45
C ASP A 16 19.04 7.69 9.95
N ILE A 17 17.89 7.33 10.56
CA ILE A 17 17.75 6.66 11.86
C ILE A 17 17.11 5.27 11.70
N ARG A 18 17.63 4.47 10.77
CA ARG A 18 17.01 3.21 10.26
C ARG A 18 16.26 2.38 11.30
N THR A 19 15.03 2.05 10.95
CA THR A 19 14.16 1.18 11.75
C THR A 19 13.88 -0.11 11.01
N TRP A 20 14.17 -1.24 11.65
CA TRP A 20 14.08 -2.57 11.02
C TRP A 20 12.88 -3.34 11.55
N LEU A 21 12.11 -3.90 10.62
CA LEU A 21 11.03 -4.82 10.86
C LEU A 21 11.49 -6.24 10.53
N ASP A 22 11.01 -7.21 11.29
CA ASP A 22 10.97 -8.60 10.86
C ASP A 22 9.85 -8.80 9.83
N ALA A 23 10.15 -9.63 8.86
CA ALA A 23 9.18 -10.09 7.90
C ALA A 23 9.35 -11.59 7.68
N THR A 24 8.24 -12.31 7.69
CA THR A 24 8.20 -13.77 7.59
C THR A 24 7.14 -14.16 6.57
N LEU A 25 7.54 -14.91 5.55
CA LEU A 25 6.67 -15.51 4.55
C LEU A 25 6.42 -16.98 4.89
N PHE A 26 5.15 -17.34 4.98
CA PHE A 26 4.69 -18.70 5.24
C PHE A 26 4.32 -19.43 3.95
N ALA A 27 4.34 -20.77 3.98
CA ALA A 27 4.06 -21.62 2.82
C ALA A 27 2.62 -21.50 2.29
N ASP A 28 1.68 -21.06 3.12
CA ASP A 28 0.30 -20.76 2.69
C ASP A 28 0.19 -19.48 1.84
N GLY A 29 1.22 -18.62 1.86
CA GLY A 29 1.31 -17.38 1.09
C GLY A 29 1.08 -16.12 1.92
N GLU A 30 0.95 -16.19 3.24
CA GLU A 30 0.92 -15.00 4.09
C GLU A 30 2.34 -14.45 4.32
N LEU A 31 2.52 -13.16 4.07
CA LEU A 31 3.68 -12.38 4.47
C LEU A 31 3.30 -11.53 5.68
N LYS A 32 3.89 -11.83 6.84
CA LYS A 32 3.68 -11.06 8.08
C LYS A 32 4.87 -10.15 8.36
N ILE A 33 4.62 -8.86 8.59
CA ILE A 33 5.63 -7.82 8.81
C ILE A 33 5.35 -7.12 10.14
N GLY A 34 6.35 -6.99 11.01
CA GLY A 34 6.24 -6.40 12.34
C GLY A 34 7.61 -6.22 13.01
N PHE A 35 7.66 -5.74 14.25
CA PHE A 35 8.93 -5.71 14.99
C PHE A 35 9.30 -7.08 15.54
N ALA A 36 8.31 -7.80 16.03
CA ALA A 36 8.47 -9.16 16.50
C ALA A 36 8.54 -10.11 15.30
N LYS A 37 9.56 -10.98 15.30
CA LYS A 37 9.58 -12.15 14.44
C LYS A 37 8.27 -12.93 14.63
N ALA A 38 7.62 -13.27 13.52
CA ALA A 38 6.38 -14.00 13.57
C ALA A 38 6.59 -15.39 14.18
N ASP A 39 5.75 -15.75 15.15
CA ASP A 39 5.64 -17.14 15.59
C ASP A 39 5.08 -17.96 14.43
N ALA A 40 5.79 -19.02 14.09
CA ALA A 40 5.37 -19.93 13.04
C ALA A 40 4.13 -20.72 13.44
N ALA A 41 3.92 -20.98 14.75
CA ALA A 41 2.77 -21.72 15.26
C ALA A 41 2.52 -23.04 14.48
N GLY A 42 3.60 -23.74 14.10
CA GLY A 42 3.55 -24.97 13.31
C GLY A 42 3.45 -24.81 11.78
N ARG A 43 3.41 -23.57 11.25
CA ARG A 43 3.44 -23.28 9.81
C ARG A 43 4.86 -23.37 9.25
N GLU A 44 4.97 -23.82 8.00
CA GLU A 44 6.24 -23.79 7.27
C GLU A 44 6.60 -22.35 6.88
N VAL A 45 7.86 -21.96 7.14
CA VAL A 45 8.42 -20.65 6.77
C VAL A 45 9.23 -20.79 5.49
N LEU A 46 8.82 -20.12 4.42
CA LEU A 46 9.52 -20.12 3.13
C LEU A 46 10.68 -19.12 3.09
N ALA A 47 10.48 -17.96 3.72
CA ALA A 47 11.50 -16.91 3.78
C ALA A 47 11.30 -16.05 5.03
N ALA A 48 12.40 -15.52 5.56
CA ALA A 48 12.34 -14.51 6.60
C ALA A 48 13.53 -13.55 6.46
N GLY A 49 13.35 -12.30 6.87
CA GLY A 49 14.42 -11.33 6.84
C GLY A 49 14.03 -9.99 7.44
N LYS A 50 14.97 -9.06 7.39
CA LYS A 50 14.78 -7.70 7.87
C LYS A 50 14.37 -6.76 6.74
N LEU A 51 13.40 -5.90 6.99
CA LEU A 51 12.93 -4.84 6.12
C LEU A 51 13.17 -3.48 6.78
N CYS A 52 13.69 -2.51 6.05
CA CYS A 52 13.91 -1.17 6.57
C CYS A 52 12.67 -0.31 6.33
N SER A 53 12.02 0.14 7.39
CA SER A 53 10.71 0.81 7.27
C SER A 53 10.79 2.24 6.74
N ASN A 54 11.93 2.90 6.91
CA ASN A 54 12.18 4.30 6.54
C ASN A 54 13.20 4.44 5.38
N ALA A 55 13.47 3.34 4.68
CA ALA A 55 14.34 3.36 3.51
C ALA A 55 13.60 3.77 2.24
N LYS A 56 14.29 4.47 1.34
CA LYS A 56 13.79 4.77 -0.01
C LYS A 56 14.25 3.70 -0.99
N TYR A 57 13.51 2.60 -1.04
CA TYR A 57 13.69 1.60 -2.09
C TYR A 57 13.45 2.25 -3.46
N ASN A 58 14.42 2.12 -4.37
CA ASN A 58 14.37 2.68 -5.73
C ASN A 58 14.40 1.60 -6.82
N ALA A 59 14.36 0.33 -6.43
CA ALA A 59 14.43 -0.82 -7.32
C ALA A 59 13.50 -1.95 -6.83
N ILE A 60 13.01 -2.71 -7.80
CA ILE A 60 12.28 -3.96 -7.55
C ILE A 60 13.19 -4.98 -6.86
N GLN A 61 12.57 -5.96 -6.20
CA GLN A 61 13.25 -7.15 -5.68
C GLN A 61 14.33 -6.91 -4.60
N THR A 62 14.22 -5.80 -3.88
CA THR A 62 15.16 -5.41 -2.80
C THR A 62 14.73 -5.91 -1.42
N THR A 63 13.54 -6.54 -1.32
CA THR A 63 13.03 -7.14 -0.08
C THR A 63 13.53 -8.60 0.08
N PRO A 64 13.65 -9.11 1.32
CA PRO A 64 14.08 -10.49 1.57
C PRO A 64 13.21 -11.58 0.92
N TRP A 65 11.95 -11.30 0.62
CA TRP A 65 10.99 -12.23 0.00
C TRP A 65 10.66 -11.89 -1.46
N ALA A 66 11.48 -11.05 -2.10
CA ALA A 66 11.28 -10.59 -3.47
C ALA A 66 11.11 -11.70 -4.52
N SER A 67 11.77 -12.84 -4.35
CA SER A 67 11.67 -13.99 -5.26
C SER A 67 10.34 -14.76 -5.15
N PHE A 68 9.50 -14.38 -4.19
CA PHE A 68 8.19 -14.99 -3.93
C PHE A 68 7.04 -14.06 -4.34
N ASP A 69 7.28 -13.07 -5.20
CA ASP A 69 6.27 -12.12 -5.69
C ASP A 69 5.02 -12.83 -6.28
N LYS A 70 5.20 -14.01 -6.86
CA LYS A 70 4.11 -14.87 -7.38
C LYS A 70 3.43 -15.76 -6.34
N SER A 71 3.97 -15.83 -5.13
CA SER A 71 3.50 -16.72 -4.05
C SER A 71 2.91 -15.98 -2.85
N VAL A 72 3.20 -14.69 -2.67
CA VAL A 72 2.59 -13.87 -1.63
C VAL A 72 1.12 -13.58 -2.00
N LYS A 73 0.20 -14.14 -1.22
CA LYS A 73 -1.26 -14.01 -1.41
C LYS A 73 -1.89 -13.03 -0.44
N ALA A 74 -1.31 -12.90 0.76
CA ALA A 74 -1.81 -12.03 1.81
C ALA A 74 -0.64 -11.30 2.49
N VAL A 75 -0.85 -10.05 2.86
CA VAL A 75 0.07 -9.28 3.70
C VAL A 75 -0.61 -8.92 5.01
N THR A 76 0.10 -9.14 6.12
CA THR A 76 -0.34 -8.76 7.45
C THR A 76 0.69 -7.84 8.09
N ILE A 77 0.33 -6.58 8.28
CA ILE A 77 1.12 -5.64 9.09
C ILE A 77 0.71 -5.80 10.55
N ALA A 78 1.63 -6.30 11.37
CA ALA A 78 1.40 -6.58 12.79
C ALA A 78 1.17 -5.29 13.61
N ALA A 79 0.45 -5.43 14.73
CA ALA A 79 0.07 -4.30 15.59
C ALA A 79 1.27 -3.57 16.21
N ASP A 80 2.38 -4.27 16.40
CA ASP A 80 3.61 -3.69 16.94
C ASP A 80 4.28 -2.69 15.98
N ALA A 81 3.96 -2.73 14.69
CA ALA A 81 4.38 -1.74 13.69
C ALA A 81 3.82 -0.32 13.96
N SER A 82 2.85 -0.18 14.87
CA SER A 82 2.34 1.14 15.32
C SER A 82 3.38 2.04 15.97
N ARG A 83 4.54 1.49 16.36
CA ARG A 83 5.69 2.24 16.89
C ARG A 83 6.49 2.97 15.81
N LEU A 84 6.22 2.68 14.53
CA LEU A 84 6.92 3.31 13.42
C LEU A 84 6.61 4.80 13.34
N ALA A 85 7.64 5.58 13.02
CA ALA A 85 7.53 6.96 12.58
C ALA A 85 8.24 7.09 11.23
N ASN A 86 7.67 7.89 10.31
CA ASN A 86 8.24 8.16 8.98
C ASN A 86 8.40 6.90 8.11
N VAL A 87 7.29 6.18 7.88
CA VAL A 87 7.30 4.95 7.06
C VAL A 87 7.36 5.31 5.57
N ASN A 88 8.22 4.61 4.83
CA ASN A 88 8.32 4.68 3.38
C ASN A 88 7.98 3.30 2.80
N LEU A 89 6.82 3.20 2.14
CA LEU A 89 6.32 1.96 1.55
C LEU A 89 6.70 1.77 0.08
N ASN A 90 7.57 2.64 -0.46
CA ASN A 90 7.89 2.61 -1.88
C ASN A 90 8.35 1.20 -2.30
N TYR A 91 7.74 0.67 -3.37
CA TYR A 91 8.05 -0.65 -3.96
C TYR A 91 7.87 -1.90 -3.08
N TRP A 92 7.36 -1.83 -1.84
CA TRP A 92 7.31 -3.00 -0.95
C TRP A 92 6.60 -4.23 -1.55
N PHE A 93 5.55 -4.01 -2.35
CA PHE A 93 4.76 -5.06 -2.98
C PHE A 93 4.65 -4.88 -4.50
N TYR A 94 5.65 -4.23 -5.11
CA TYR A 94 5.69 -4.07 -6.56
C TYR A 94 5.73 -5.44 -7.25
N GLY A 95 4.77 -5.70 -8.15
CA GLY A 95 4.73 -6.91 -8.98
C GLY A 95 4.12 -8.14 -8.30
N TYR A 96 3.54 -7.99 -7.11
CA TYR A 96 3.04 -9.11 -6.31
C TYR A 96 1.66 -9.54 -6.86
N SER A 97 1.69 -10.19 -8.02
CA SER A 97 0.49 -10.45 -8.84
C SER A 97 -0.50 -11.42 -8.21
N ALA A 98 -0.07 -12.18 -7.20
CA ALA A 98 -0.93 -13.07 -6.42
C ALA A 98 -1.51 -12.42 -5.15
N LEU A 99 -1.08 -11.20 -4.79
CA LEU A 99 -1.51 -10.51 -3.58
C LEU A 99 -3.00 -10.13 -3.69
N ALA A 100 -3.84 -10.82 -2.93
CA ALA A 100 -5.28 -10.66 -2.94
C ALA A 100 -5.81 -9.90 -1.72
N SER A 101 -5.06 -9.85 -0.62
CA SER A 101 -5.48 -9.16 0.61
C SER A 101 -4.31 -8.52 1.35
N VAL A 102 -4.58 -7.36 1.94
CA VAL A 102 -3.64 -6.63 2.81
C VAL A 102 -4.40 -6.22 4.06
N SER A 103 -3.85 -6.54 5.23
CA SER A 103 -4.45 -6.21 6.52
C SER A 103 -3.45 -5.47 7.41
N GLY A 104 -3.98 -4.68 8.35
CA GLY A 104 -3.16 -3.94 9.30
C GLY A 104 -2.55 -2.64 8.77
N MET A 105 -3.03 -2.10 7.65
CA MET A 105 -2.57 -0.79 7.13
C MET A 105 -2.75 0.33 8.17
N ALA A 106 -3.80 0.26 9.01
CA ALA A 106 -3.99 1.13 10.16
C ALA A 106 -2.85 1.05 11.19
N ASN A 107 -2.07 -0.02 11.25
CA ASN A 107 -0.94 -0.11 12.17
C ASN A 107 0.26 0.72 11.71
N LEU A 108 0.30 1.19 10.46
CA LEU A 108 1.36 2.06 9.98
C LEU A 108 1.05 3.51 10.34
N ARG A 109 1.94 4.15 11.12
CA ARG A 109 1.83 5.54 11.54
C ARG A 109 2.87 6.40 10.80
N GLY A 110 2.47 7.61 10.41
CA GLY A 110 3.34 8.54 9.71
C GLY A 110 3.88 7.99 8.37
N VAL A 111 3.02 7.38 7.55
CA VAL A 111 3.41 6.95 6.20
C VAL A 111 3.70 8.19 5.35
N ALA A 112 4.96 8.36 4.98
CA ALA A 112 5.43 9.52 4.22
C ALA A 112 5.29 9.34 2.71
N ARG A 113 5.46 8.11 2.20
CA ARG A 113 5.41 7.79 0.77
C ARG A 113 4.89 6.38 0.52
N MET A 114 4.14 6.22 -0.57
CA MET A 114 3.60 4.94 -1.05
C MET A 114 3.76 4.76 -2.57
N ASP A 115 4.81 5.34 -3.16
CA ASP A 115 5.02 5.28 -4.61
C ASP A 115 5.22 3.83 -5.05
N HIS A 116 4.46 3.42 -6.07
CA HIS A 116 4.49 2.07 -6.63
C HIS A 116 4.23 0.91 -5.65
N THR A 117 3.80 1.16 -4.40
CA THR A 117 3.70 0.13 -3.35
C THR A 117 2.91 -1.11 -3.78
N PHE A 118 1.78 -0.95 -4.44
CA PHE A 118 0.92 -2.05 -4.92
C PHE A 118 0.93 -2.18 -6.45
N ASN A 119 1.87 -1.56 -7.15
CA ASN A 119 1.89 -1.57 -8.60
C ASN A 119 1.98 -3.02 -9.11
N SER A 120 1.16 -3.36 -10.11
CA SER A 120 1.05 -4.69 -10.70
C SER A 120 0.58 -5.79 -9.72
N CYS A 121 -0.07 -5.42 -8.61
CA CYS A 121 -0.84 -6.35 -7.77
C CYS A 121 -2.17 -6.68 -8.45
N SER A 122 -2.12 -7.51 -9.49
CA SER A 122 -3.27 -7.81 -10.36
C SER A 122 -4.39 -8.60 -9.67
N ALA A 123 -4.13 -9.27 -8.54
CA ALA A 123 -5.15 -10.02 -7.78
C ALA A 123 -5.84 -9.19 -6.67
N LEU A 124 -5.32 -8.00 -6.35
CA LEU A 124 -5.86 -7.18 -5.26
C LEU A 124 -7.18 -6.54 -5.71
N ALA A 125 -8.30 -7.00 -5.16
CA ALA A 125 -9.63 -6.51 -5.54
C ALA A 125 -10.12 -5.35 -4.67
N GLU A 126 -9.71 -5.34 -3.41
CA GLU A 126 -10.10 -4.34 -2.42
C GLU A 126 -8.90 -4.03 -1.51
N LEU A 127 -8.76 -2.77 -1.12
CA LEU A 127 -7.77 -2.34 -0.16
C LEU A 127 -8.41 -1.46 0.92
N ASP A 128 -8.35 -1.91 2.17
CA ASP A 128 -8.81 -1.15 3.31
C ASP A 128 -7.67 -0.35 3.93
N LEU A 129 -7.81 0.97 3.89
CA LEU A 129 -6.84 1.89 4.42
C LEU A 129 -7.42 2.74 5.58
N ARG A 130 -8.63 2.43 6.05
CA ARG A 130 -9.23 3.10 7.21
C ARG A 130 -8.30 3.01 8.43
N GLY A 131 -8.23 4.07 9.22
CA GLY A 131 -7.36 4.23 10.38
C GLY A 131 -5.90 4.59 10.04
N MET A 132 -5.50 4.56 8.76
CA MET A 132 -4.19 5.03 8.31
C MET A 132 -4.22 6.56 8.16
N SER A 133 -3.32 7.26 8.84
CA SER A 133 -3.24 8.73 8.73
C SER A 133 -2.60 9.14 7.40
N SER A 134 -3.25 10.05 6.68
CA SER A 134 -2.72 10.65 5.46
C SER A 134 -1.93 11.95 5.69
N ALA A 135 -1.82 12.41 6.94
CA ALA A 135 -1.28 13.74 7.26
C ALA A 135 0.21 13.90 6.88
N ALA A 136 0.98 12.82 6.91
CA ALA A 136 2.39 12.80 6.51
C ALA A 136 2.61 12.38 5.05
N LEU A 137 1.56 11.92 4.36
CA LEU A 137 1.69 11.25 3.07
C LEU A 137 1.93 12.27 1.96
N ALA A 138 3.16 12.33 1.46
CA ALA A 138 3.59 13.28 0.44
C ALA A 138 3.35 12.78 -1.00
N SER A 139 3.28 11.46 -1.21
CA SER A 139 3.16 10.89 -2.56
C SER A 139 2.57 9.48 -2.57
N MET A 140 1.76 9.22 -3.60
CA MET A 140 1.16 7.92 -3.96
C MET A 140 1.27 7.69 -5.47
N ALA A 141 2.39 8.08 -6.08
CA ALA A 141 2.57 8.00 -7.52
C ALA A 141 2.58 6.52 -7.94
N TYR A 142 1.75 6.18 -8.94
CA TYR A 142 1.65 4.81 -9.49
C TYR A 142 1.41 3.70 -8.46
N THR A 143 0.95 4.02 -7.24
CA THR A 143 0.70 3.06 -6.15
C THR A 143 -0.15 1.88 -6.61
N PHE A 144 -1.15 2.14 -7.46
CA PHE A 144 -2.08 1.14 -7.99
C PHE A 144 -1.91 0.89 -9.50
N GLY A 145 -0.80 1.34 -10.09
CA GLY A 145 -0.54 1.13 -11.51
C GLY A 145 -0.65 -0.35 -11.88
N ALA A 146 -1.38 -0.70 -12.94
CA ALA A 146 -1.59 -2.09 -13.36
C ALA A 146 -2.23 -3.04 -12.30
N CYS A 147 -2.92 -2.51 -11.28
CA CYS A 147 -3.82 -3.29 -10.42
C CYS A 147 -5.13 -3.61 -11.14
N THR A 148 -5.11 -4.57 -12.07
CA THR A 148 -6.24 -4.83 -12.98
C THR A 148 -7.54 -5.29 -12.30
N SER A 149 -7.47 -5.86 -11.09
CA SER A 149 -8.66 -6.29 -10.34
C SER A 149 -9.11 -5.30 -9.26
N LEU A 150 -8.36 -4.23 -8.99
CA LEU A 150 -8.65 -3.33 -7.87
C LEU A 150 -9.89 -2.49 -8.17
N ALA A 151 -10.99 -2.82 -7.50
CA ALA A 151 -12.29 -2.19 -7.69
C ALA A 151 -12.68 -1.27 -6.53
N LYS A 152 -12.02 -1.40 -5.36
CA LYS A 152 -12.41 -0.65 -4.16
C LYS A 152 -11.21 -0.28 -3.29
N ILE A 153 -11.21 0.97 -2.82
CA ILE A 153 -10.32 1.44 -1.76
C ILE A 153 -11.20 2.07 -0.69
N LEU A 154 -11.03 1.65 0.57
CA LEU A 154 -11.75 2.21 1.73
C LEU A 154 -10.84 3.17 2.48
N VAL A 155 -11.35 4.37 2.77
CA VAL A 155 -10.64 5.45 3.44
C VAL A 155 -11.52 6.10 4.51
N ASP A 156 -10.91 6.72 5.52
CA ASP A 156 -11.64 7.54 6.49
C ASP A 156 -12.11 8.86 5.86
N ALA A 157 -13.17 9.44 6.42
CA ALA A 157 -13.80 10.66 5.90
C ALA A 157 -12.86 11.88 5.85
N ASP A 158 -11.86 11.92 6.72
CA ASP A 158 -10.87 12.99 6.86
C ASP A 158 -9.59 12.73 6.06
N TRP A 159 -9.56 11.74 5.17
CA TRP A 159 -8.40 11.50 4.33
C TRP A 159 -8.22 12.60 3.27
N GLU A 160 -7.26 13.49 3.50
CA GLU A 160 -7.16 14.78 2.81
C GLU A 160 -6.54 14.77 1.41
N LEU A 161 -5.82 13.71 1.02
CA LEU A 161 -5.09 13.66 -0.27
C LEU A 161 -6.00 13.68 -1.51
N LEU A 162 -7.32 13.49 -1.37
CA LEU A 162 -8.26 13.53 -2.49
C LEU A 162 -8.34 14.90 -3.20
N LYS A 163 -7.78 15.98 -2.62
CA LYS A 163 -7.86 17.34 -3.18
C LYS A 163 -6.79 17.69 -4.24
N GLY A 164 -5.75 16.85 -4.45
CA GLY A 164 -4.62 17.19 -5.33
C GLY A 164 -4.18 16.08 -6.31
N MET A 165 -4.84 14.94 -6.35
CA MET A 165 -4.37 13.75 -7.05
C MET A 165 -4.84 13.68 -8.51
N HIS A 166 -4.45 14.65 -9.33
CA HIS A 166 -4.68 14.61 -10.78
C HIS A 166 -4.03 13.39 -11.48
N GLY A 167 -3.07 12.72 -10.83
CA GLY A 167 -2.39 11.52 -11.33
C GLY A 167 -3.04 10.16 -11.00
N LEU A 168 -3.94 10.08 -10.00
CA LEU A 168 -4.68 8.84 -9.69
C LEU A 168 -5.70 8.50 -10.79
N VAL A 169 -6.25 9.54 -11.43
CA VAL A 169 -7.15 9.44 -12.59
C VAL A 169 -6.47 8.71 -13.76
N HIS A 170 -5.15 8.85 -13.89
CA HIS A 170 -4.39 8.25 -14.99
C HIS A 170 -4.18 6.73 -14.85
N VAL A 171 -4.36 6.18 -13.64
CA VAL A 171 -4.24 4.74 -13.35
C VAL A 171 -5.59 4.02 -13.52
N LEU A 172 -6.71 4.75 -13.39
CA LEU A 172 -8.05 4.25 -13.66
C LEU A 172 -8.46 4.38 -15.14
N GLN A 173 -7.61 4.98 -15.98
CA GLN A 173 -7.78 5.00 -17.43
C GLN A 173 -6.89 3.93 -18.08
N PRO A 174 -7.42 3.05 -18.94
CA PRO A 174 -6.59 2.20 -19.77
C PRO A 174 -5.68 3.07 -20.64
N GLN A 175 -4.40 2.76 -20.72
CA GLN A 175 -3.49 3.32 -21.72
C GLN A 175 -3.97 2.86 -23.11
N GLY A 176 -4.86 3.65 -23.71
CA GLY A 176 -5.43 3.39 -25.02
C GLY A 176 -4.43 3.67 -26.11
N HIS A 177 -3.77 2.62 -26.61
CA HIS A 177 -3.26 2.65 -27.98
C HIS A 177 -4.43 2.87 -28.95
N ARG A 178 -4.19 3.75 -29.92
CA ARG A 178 -5.10 4.28 -30.95
C ARG A 178 -6.14 3.26 -31.45
N GLY A 179 -7.42 3.66 -31.38
CA GLY A 179 -8.43 3.16 -32.29
C GLY A 179 -9.76 2.78 -31.66
N ARG A 180 -10.74 3.67 -31.83
CA ARG A 180 -12.21 3.43 -31.79
C ARG A 180 -12.85 3.12 -30.44
N GLN A 181 -13.62 4.14 -30.00
CA GLN A 181 -14.92 4.07 -29.32
C GLN A 181 -14.97 3.21 -28.04
N ARG A 182 -15.06 3.86 -26.87
CA ARG A 182 -15.92 3.42 -25.75
C ARG A 182 -15.97 4.43 -24.61
N HIS A 183 -17.15 4.44 -24.00
CA HIS A 183 -17.71 5.27 -22.94
C HIS A 183 -16.71 5.65 -21.83
N GLY A 184 -16.55 6.96 -21.60
CA GLY A 184 -15.68 7.50 -20.56
C GLY A 184 -16.29 7.37 -19.17
N LEU A 185 -15.54 6.80 -18.23
CA LEU A 185 -15.87 6.74 -16.80
C LEU A 185 -15.62 8.11 -16.14
N ARG A 186 -16.60 8.57 -15.34
CA ARG A 186 -16.57 9.82 -14.56
C ARG A 186 -16.49 9.47 -13.08
N LEU A 187 -15.53 10.05 -12.35
CA LEU A 187 -15.48 9.99 -10.88
C LEU A 187 -16.63 10.86 -10.33
N GLN A 188 -17.61 10.27 -9.67
CA GLN A 188 -18.55 11.00 -8.82
C GLN A 188 -18.06 10.89 -7.38
N ALA A 189 -17.53 11.98 -6.86
CA ALA A 189 -17.65 12.25 -5.43
C ALA A 189 -19.13 12.55 -5.21
N ASP A 190 -19.86 11.64 -4.54
CA ASP A 190 -21.19 12.01 -4.08
C ASP A 190 -21.02 13.15 -3.07
N ASP A 191 -21.63 14.28 -3.41
CA ASP A 191 -21.57 15.55 -2.70
C ASP A 191 -21.96 15.32 -1.23
N VAL A 192 -21.07 15.64 -0.30
CA VAL A 192 -21.42 15.75 1.13
C VAL A 192 -22.17 17.06 1.32
N ARG A 193 -23.32 17.22 0.68
CA ARG A 193 -24.26 18.33 0.90
C ARG A 193 -25.68 17.77 0.88
N ASP A 194 -26.41 18.12 1.94
CA ASP A 194 -27.79 17.74 2.30
C ASP A 194 -28.03 16.36 2.93
N VAL A 195 -27.60 16.23 4.19
CA VAL A 195 -28.43 15.56 5.21
C VAL A 195 -28.71 16.59 6.31
N PRO A 196 -29.92 17.15 6.40
CA PRO A 196 -30.28 17.97 7.55
C PRO A 196 -30.35 17.02 8.76
N ASN A 197 -29.52 17.31 9.76
CA ASN A 197 -29.53 16.70 11.10
C ASN A 197 -28.89 15.30 11.23
N ARG A 198 -27.55 15.24 11.34
CA ARG A 198 -26.85 14.06 11.88
C ARG A 198 -26.03 14.46 13.12
N PRO A 199 -26.15 13.74 14.26
CA PRO A 199 -25.44 14.07 15.48
C PRO A 199 -23.92 13.88 15.30
N ARG A 200 -23.14 14.75 15.97
CA ARG A 200 -21.67 14.69 16.00
C ARG A 200 -21.25 13.31 16.54
N GLY A 201 -20.57 12.51 15.71
CA GLY A 201 -19.99 11.22 16.13
C GLY A 201 -20.15 10.04 15.17
N ALA A 202 -20.74 10.19 13.98
CA ALA A 202 -20.88 9.08 13.04
C ALA A 202 -19.82 9.11 11.94
N GLY A 203 -18.83 8.21 12.02
CA GLY A 203 -17.82 7.98 10.99
C GLY A 203 -18.46 7.74 9.62
N GLY A 204 -18.15 8.62 8.67
CA GLY A 204 -18.58 8.49 7.28
C GLY A 204 -17.66 7.54 6.52
N ILE A 205 -18.23 6.54 5.86
CA ILE A 205 -17.51 5.64 4.97
C ILE A 205 -17.52 6.27 3.58
N LEU A 206 -16.35 6.59 3.02
CA LEU A 206 -16.21 6.96 1.61
C LEU A 206 -16.16 5.66 0.79
N HIS A 207 -17.26 5.37 0.08
CA HIS A 207 -17.31 4.29 -0.89
C HIS A 207 -16.88 4.81 -2.26
N CYS A 208 -15.62 4.57 -2.65
CA CYS A 208 -15.26 4.63 -4.06
C CYS A 208 -15.89 3.42 -4.77
N ARG A 209 -17.08 3.59 -5.36
CA ARG A 209 -17.67 2.62 -6.29
C ARG A 209 -17.27 2.98 -7.71
N VAL A 210 -16.63 2.05 -8.41
CA VAL A 210 -16.48 2.10 -9.86
C VAL A 210 -17.86 1.81 -10.46
N ALA A 211 -18.47 2.79 -11.13
CA ALA A 211 -19.70 2.58 -11.89
C ALA A 211 -19.39 1.77 -13.16
N ALA A 212 -20.27 0.81 -13.47
CA ALA A 212 -20.16 -0.14 -14.58
C ALA A 212 -20.19 0.52 -15.96
#